data_AF-A0A1J5N2K5-F1
#
_entry.id   AF-A0A1J5N2K5-F1
#
_cell.length_a   1.000
_cell.length_b   1.000
_cell.length_c   1.000
_cell.angle_alpha   90.00
_cell.angle_beta   90.00
_cell.angle_gamma   90.00
#
_symmetry.space_group_name_H-M   'P 1'
#
loop_
_entity.id
_entity.type
_entity.pdbx_description
1 polymer ?
#
loop_
_entity_poly.entity_id
_entity_poly.type
_entity_poly.pdbx_seq_one_letter_code
_entity_poly.pdbx_strand_id
1 'polypeptide(L)'
;MIKSTIIKTDCKYSQQPTELFAALTHGIDNVMLLESSEIDSKDDMQSLLLIRSALKIVCRDREVTFSALNDNGLSLIAPLTSHFGAFVKDSNTHTLTLYFPHPSQTLCQDTRLQATSPFSALRDLNVLLSQDGHDNHRYIAGTFAYDMIASIESLPQVVDGVNQCPDFVFYVIEDALMLDHQNQTATLVSQQFSENTDVAIRHEQLLEHIETFIPQAIKGSAITTPVSVNIDDETFIDTVNTLKQQIISGNIFQVVPS
;
A
#
# COMPACT_ATOMS: atom_id res chain seq x y z
N MET A 1 16.64 -6.84 13.32
CA MET A 1 15.55 -7.78 12.97
C MET A 1 14.48 -7.70 14.03
N ILE A 2 13.26 -7.41 13.62
CA ILE A 2 12.07 -7.36 14.49
C ILE A 2 11.56 -8.79 14.62
N LYS A 3 11.54 -9.31 15.85
CA LYS A 3 10.97 -10.64 16.14
C LYS A 3 9.47 -10.61 15.91
N SER A 4 8.94 -11.71 15.38
CA SER A 4 7.52 -11.85 15.08
C SER A 4 7.22 -13.29 14.68
N THR A 5 5.97 -13.68 14.91
CA THR A 5 5.45 -15.03 14.67
C THR A 5 4.33 -14.94 13.65
N ILE A 6 4.22 -15.95 12.80
CA ILE A 6 3.11 -16.10 11.86
C ILE A 6 2.22 -17.23 12.33
N ILE A 7 0.93 -16.96 12.42
CA ILE A 7 -0.11 -17.95 12.63
C ILE A 7 -0.74 -18.20 11.27
N LYS A 8 -0.74 -19.45 10.83
CA LYS A 8 -1.24 -19.85 9.51
C LYS A 8 -2.21 -21.01 9.67
N THR A 9 -3.40 -20.86 9.09
CA THR A 9 -4.45 -21.88 9.12
C THR A 9 -5.12 -21.97 7.77
N ASP A 10 -5.25 -23.20 7.25
CA ASP A 10 -6.07 -23.45 6.07
C ASP A 10 -7.55 -23.38 6.46
N CYS A 11 -8.37 -22.80 5.59
CA CYS A 11 -9.76 -22.48 5.88
C CYS A 11 -10.66 -22.68 4.66
N LYS A 12 -11.97 -22.54 4.86
CA LYS A 12 -12.97 -22.61 3.81
C LYS A 12 -12.71 -21.61 2.69
N TYR A 13 -12.60 -22.15 1.49
CA TYR A 13 -12.49 -21.38 0.26
C TYR A 13 -13.81 -20.70 -0.13
N SER A 14 -13.71 -19.50 -0.71
CA SER A 14 -14.84 -18.74 -1.27
C SER A 14 -14.58 -18.38 -2.73
N GLN A 15 -15.59 -18.58 -3.57
CA GLN A 15 -15.61 -18.11 -4.96
C GLN A 15 -16.03 -16.62 -5.08
N GLN A 16 -16.42 -15.99 -3.97
CA GLN A 16 -16.89 -14.60 -3.92
C GLN A 16 -15.94 -13.75 -3.06
N PRO A 17 -14.76 -13.36 -3.60
CA PRO A 17 -13.77 -12.58 -2.85
C PRO A 17 -14.28 -11.21 -2.43
N THR A 18 -15.06 -10.52 -3.28
CA THR A 18 -15.59 -9.19 -2.98
C THR A 18 -16.59 -9.21 -1.83
N GLU A 19 -17.57 -10.13 -1.85
CA GLU A 19 -18.54 -10.32 -0.77
C GLU A 19 -17.88 -10.73 0.54
N LEU A 20 -16.90 -11.64 0.48
CA LEU A 20 -16.14 -12.07 1.64
C LEU A 20 -15.33 -10.92 2.22
N PHE A 21 -14.62 -10.16 1.38
CA PHE A 21 -13.86 -8.99 1.81
C PHE A 21 -14.77 -7.96 2.48
N ALA A 22 -15.93 -7.65 1.90
CA ALA A 22 -16.89 -6.73 2.48
C ALA A 22 -17.43 -7.21 3.84
N ALA A 23 -17.68 -8.52 4.00
CA ALA A 23 -18.13 -9.10 5.28
C ALA A 23 -17.05 -9.04 6.37
N LEU A 24 -15.79 -9.29 6.01
CA LEU A 24 -14.67 -9.29 6.95
C LEU A 24 -14.18 -7.90 7.32
N THR A 25 -14.40 -6.89 6.47
CA THR A 25 -13.81 -5.55 6.61
C THR A 25 -14.83 -4.43 6.83
N HIS A 26 -16.10 -4.77 7.09
CA HIS A 26 -17.14 -3.77 7.28
C HIS A 26 -16.79 -2.78 8.40
N GLY A 27 -16.69 -1.49 8.06
CA GLY A 27 -16.34 -0.42 8.99
C GLY A 27 -14.86 -0.39 9.41
N ILE A 28 -13.99 -1.11 8.70
CA ILE A 28 -12.54 -1.15 8.94
C ILE A 28 -11.83 -0.38 7.82
N ASP A 29 -11.00 0.59 8.19
CA ASP A 29 -10.14 1.33 7.27
C ASP A 29 -8.78 0.64 7.07
N ASN A 30 -8.00 1.10 6.08
CA ASN A 30 -6.63 0.63 5.82
C ASN A 30 -6.56 -0.87 5.46
N VAL A 31 -7.58 -1.33 4.74
CA VAL A 31 -7.72 -2.69 4.20
C VAL A 31 -7.61 -2.65 2.67
N MET A 32 -7.30 -3.79 2.05
CA MET A 32 -7.12 -3.86 0.60
C MET A 32 -7.52 -5.23 0.08
N LEU A 33 -8.18 -5.25 -1.08
CA LEU A 33 -8.43 -6.44 -1.87
C LEU A 33 -7.58 -6.34 -3.14
N LEU A 34 -6.73 -7.34 -3.37
CA LEU A 34 -5.92 -7.46 -4.58
C LEU A 34 -6.33 -8.73 -5.32
N GLU A 35 -6.82 -8.57 -6.54
CA GLU A 35 -7.25 -9.69 -7.39
C GLU A 35 -6.35 -9.81 -8.62
N SER A 36 -6.10 -11.04 -9.04
CA SER A 36 -5.33 -11.36 -10.23
C SER A 36 -6.13 -12.30 -11.13
N SER A 37 -6.11 -12.01 -12.43
CA SER A 37 -6.72 -12.82 -13.48
C SER A 37 -5.71 -13.06 -14.60
N GLU A 38 -5.87 -14.18 -15.30
CA GLU A 38 -5.11 -14.46 -16.53
C GLU A 38 -5.48 -13.43 -17.62
N ILE A 39 -4.52 -13.04 -18.47
CA ILE A 39 -4.70 -11.92 -19.40
C ILE A 39 -5.65 -12.28 -20.54
N ASP A 40 -5.56 -13.50 -21.07
CA ASP A 40 -6.27 -13.93 -22.27
C ASP A 40 -7.59 -14.64 -21.90
N SER A 41 -7.56 -15.57 -20.95
CA SER A 41 -8.73 -16.35 -20.53
C SER A 41 -9.62 -15.61 -19.54
N LYS A 42 -9.07 -14.60 -18.84
CA LYS A 42 -9.71 -13.92 -17.71
C LYS A 42 -10.08 -14.86 -16.56
N ASP A 43 -9.46 -16.03 -16.49
CA ASP A 43 -9.67 -16.94 -15.37
C ASP A 43 -9.06 -16.33 -14.10
N ASP A 44 -9.82 -16.36 -13.01
CA ASP A 44 -9.35 -15.89 -11.70
C ASP A 44 -8.19 -16.76 -11.23
N MET A 45 -7.07 -16.14 -10.85
CA MET A 45 -5.88 -16.85 -10.38
C MET A 45 -5.82 -16.87 -8.86
N GLN A 46 -5.64 -15.69 -8.28
CA GLN A 46 -5.51 -15.52 -6.83
C GLN A 46 -6.17 -14.22 -6.38
N SER A 47 -6.79 -14.27 -5.21
CA SER A 47 -7.24 -13.10 -4.47
C SER A 47 -6.50 -13.01 -3.14
N LEU A 48 -5.96 -11.82 -2.84
CA LEU A 48 -5.30 -11.50 -1.59
C LEU A 48 -6.11 -10.42 -0.86
N LEU A 49 -6.76 -10.84 0.22
CA LEU A 49 -7.58 -10.01 1.08
C LEU A 49 -6.73 -9.58 2.28
N LEU A 50 -6.33 -8.31 2.30
CA LEU A 50 -5.57 -7.69 3.39
C LEU A 50 -6.57 -7.03 4.34
N ILE A 51 -7.08 -7.82 5.28
CA ILE A 51 -8.29 -7.50 6.06
C ILE A 51 -8.02 -6.71 7.33
N ARG A 52 -6.75 -6.64 7.76
CA ARG A 52 -6.34 -5.79 8.89
C ARG A 52 -4.90 -5.36 8.78
N SER A 53 -4.62 -4.13 9.16
CA SER A 53 -3.27 -3.54 9.14
C SER A 53 -2.79 -3.21 10.54
N ALA A 54 -1.52 -3.53 10.83
CA ALA A 54 -0.85 -3.19 12.08
C ALA A 54 -0.28 -1.76 12.04
N LEU A 55 0.30 -1.37 10.91
CA LEU A 55 1.04 -0.11 10.76
C LEU A 55 0.64 0.57 9.47
N LYS A 56 0.45 1.89 9.51
CA LYS A 56 0.28 2.75 8.33
C LYS A 56 1.54 3.57 8.10
N ILE A 57 2.06 3.58 6.89
CA ILE A 57 3.22 4.37 6.47
C ILE A 57 2.77 5.36 5.41
N VAL A 58 2.92 6.66 5.65
CA VAL A 58 2.53 7.72 4.72
C VAL A 58 3.76 8.57 4.41
N CYS A 59 3.96 8.89 3.13
CA CYS A 59 4.96 9.86 2.70
C CYS A 59 4.31 11.11 2.13
N ARG A 60 4.79 12.27 2.58
CA ARG A 60 4.49 13.57 1.99
C ARG A 60 5.80 14.31 1.77
N ASP A 61 6.11 14.57 0.50
CA ASP A 61 7.38 15.04 -0.03
C ASP A 61 8.54 14.15 0.45
N ARG A 62 9.09 14.54 1.59
CA ARG A 62 10.32 14.00 2.13
C ARG A 62 10.21 13.47 3.54
N GLU A 63 9.01 13.59 4.09
CA GLU A 63 8.65 13.13 5.41
C GLU A 63 7.91 11.81 5.30
N VAL A 64 8.32 10.84 6.10
CA VAL A 64 7.67 9.53 6.18
C VAL A 64 7.19 9.32 7.60
N THR A 65 5.87 9.15 7.76
CA THR A 65 5.24 8.90 9.06
C THR A 65 4.75 7.46 9.15
N PHE A 66 5.26 6.73 10.14
CA PHE A 66 4.73 5.46 10.59
C PHE A 66 3.71 5.71 11.71
N SER A 67 2.53 5.11 11.61
CA SER A 67 1.45 5.20 12.61
C SER A 67 0.96 3.82 12.98
N ALA A 68 1.05 3.46 14.26
CA ALA A 68 0.46 2.23 14.80
C ALA A 68 -1.07 2.31 14.72
N LEU A 69 -1.70 1.26 14.17
CA LEU A 69 -3.15 1.16 14.04
C LEU A 69 -3.78 0.32 15.16
N ASN A 70 -2.96 -0.44 15.90
CA ASN A 70 -3.35 -1.30 17.00
C ASN A 70 -2.13 -1.64 17.87
N ASP A 71 -2.33 -2.40 18.96
CA ASP A 71 -1.28 -2.78 19.93
C ASP A 71 -0.16 -3.62 19.31
N ASN A 72 -0.46 -4.39 18.27
CA ASN A 72 0.54 -5.18 17.55
C ASN A 72 1.42 -4.31 16.67
N GLY A 73 0.87 -3.29 16.01
CA GLY A 73 1.65 -2.26 15.33
C GLY A 73 2.42 -1.34 16.28
N LEU A 74 1.89 -1.11 17.48
CA LEU A 74 2.54 -0.31 18.52
C LEU A 74 3.92 -0.87 18.89
N SER A 75 4.07 -2.20 18.91
CA SER A 75 5.35 -2.85 19.22
C SER A 75 6.45 -2.57 18.19
N LEU A 76 6.09 -2.10 16.98
CA LEU A 76 7.04 -1.77 15.91
C LEU A 76 7.65 -0.37 16.07
N ILE A 77 6.97 0.55 16.77
CA ILE A 77 7.37 1.97 16.80
C ILE A 77 8.74 2.16 17.46
N ALA A 78 8.98 1.55 18.63
CA ALA A 78 10.26 1.70 19.33
C ALA A 78 11.46 1.09 18.57
N PRO A 79 11.38 -0.15 18.03
CA PRO A 79 12.42 -0.70 17.17
C PRO A 79 12.71 0.16 15.92
N LEU A 80 11.66 0.66 15.25
CA LEU A 80 11.81 1.52 14.07
C LEU A 80 12.47 2.85 14.43
N THR A 81 12.07 3.46 15.56
CA THR A 81 12.67 4.70 16.06
C THR A 81 14.16 4.52 16.32
N SER A 82 14.54 3.38 16.94
CA SER A 82 15.95 3.06 17.16
C SER A 82 16.73 2.85 15.87
N HIS A 83 16.14 2.19 14.86
CA HIS A 83 16.79 1.93 13.58
C HIS A 83 17.01 3.21 12.77
N PHE A 84 15.99 4.06 12.70
CA PHE A 84 16.03 5.30 11.91
C PHE A 84 16.57 6.50 12.68
N GLY A 85 17.29 6.32 13.79
CA GLY A 85 17.70 7.37 14.72
C GLY A 85 18.27 8.65 14.06
N ALA A 86 19.04 8.51 12.98
CA ALA A 86 19.62 9.63 12.24
C ALA A 86 18.62 10.48 11.42
N PHE A 87 17.44 9.94 11.14
CA PHE A 87 16.39 10.56 10.32
C PHE A 87 15.15 10.97 11.13
N VAL A 88 15.12 10.70 12.44
CA VAL A 88 13.96 11.02 13.29
C VAL A 88 13.74 12.53 13.34
N LYS A 89 12.58 12.97 12.86
CA LYS A 89 12.11 14.36 12.98
C LYS A 89 11.26 14.53 14.23
N ASP A 90 10.36 13.58 14.49
CA ASP A 90 9.49 13.56 15.67
C ASP A 90 9.09 12.11 15.99
N SER A 91 8.83 11.80 17.25
CA SER A 91 8.33 10.49 17.67
C SER A 91 7.57 10.54 18.99
N ASN A 92 6.60 9.64 19.11
CA ASN A 92 5.92 9.34 20.37
C ASN A 92 5.66 7.82 20.45
N THR A 93 4.81 7.40 21.38
CA THR A 93 4.52 5.98 21.57
C THR A 93 3.81 5.33 20.38
N HIS A 94 3.00 6.07 19.61
CA HIS A 94 2.17 5.55 18.52
C HIS A 94 2.65 5.94 17.12
N THR A 95 3.46 6.99 17.00
CA THR A 95 3.90 7.52 15.69
C THR A 95 5.39 7.80 15.66
N LEU A 96 5.98 7.57 14.49
CA LEU A 96 7.36 7.93 14.16
C LEU A 96 7.37 8.71 12.84
N THR A 97 7.89 9.93 12.86
CA THR A 97 8.06 10.76 11.67
C THR A 97 9.54 10.91 11.35
N LEU A 98 9.91 10.52 10.14
CA LEU A 98 11.25 10.63 9.59
C LEU A 98 11.33 11.78 8.59
N TYR A 99 12.50 12.41 8.49
CA TYR A 99 12.83 13.34 7.42
C TYR A 99 14.09 12.84 6.68
N PHE A 100 13.98 12.66 5.37
CA PHE A 100 15.11 12.26 4.54
C PHE A 100 15.74 13.51 3.89
N PRO A 101 17.05 13.78 4.01
CA PRO A 101 17.70 14.95 3.40
C PRO A 101 18.01 14.76 1.91
N HIS A 102 18.19 15.86 1.16
CA HIS A 102 18.33 15.78 -0.30
C HIS A 102 19.74 15.29 -0.61
N PRO A 103 19.90 14.34 -1.55
CA PRO A 103 21.23 13.98 -2.01
C PRO A 103 21.90 15.21 -2.64
N SER A 104 23.23 15.28 -2.54
CA SER A 104 23.97 16.34 -3.22
C SER A 104 23.74 16.27 -4.72
N GLN A 105 23.47 17.41 -5.35
CA GLN A 105 23.31 17.53 -6.81
C GLN A 105 24.63 17.27 -7.57
N THR A 106 25.75 17.22 -6.86
CA THR A 106 27.07 16.93 -7.44
C THR A 106 27.38 15.45 -7.56
N LEU A 107 26.50 14.56 -7.06
CA LEU A 107 26.68 13.12 -7.18
C LEU A 107 26.52 12.68 -8.64
N CYS A 108 27.28 11.67 -9.06
CA CYS A 108 26.99 11.00 -10.32
C CYS A 108 25.65 10.24 -10.21
N GLN A 109 25.04 9.91 -11.36
CA GLN A 109 23.70 9.31 -11.40
C GLN A 109 23.62 7.98 -10.64
N ASP A 110 24.65 7.12 -10.74
CA ASP A 110 24.68 5.83 -10.04
C ASP A 110 24.70 6.00 -8.52
N THR A 111 25.51 6.94 -8.01
CA THR A 111 25.56 7.22 -6.57
C THR A 111 24.31 7.94 -6.09
N ARG A 112 23.72 8.83 -6.92
CA ARG A 112 22.46 9.50 -6.60
C ARG A 112 21.31 8.51 -6.45
N LEU A 113 21.26 7.48 -7.32
CA LEU A 113 20.25 6.41 -7.24
C LEU A 113 20.35 5.58 -5.95
N GLN A 114 21.57 5.43 -5.42
CA GLN A 114 21.82 4.70 -4.17
C GLN A 114 21.64 5.57 -2.91
N ALA A 115 21.48 6.89 -3.07
CA ALA A 115 21.35 7.78 -1.95
C ALA A 115 20.04 7.54 -1.16
N THR A 116 20.07 7.88 0.11
CA THR A 116 18.90 7.74 0.98
C THR A 116 17.76 8.62 0.50
N SER A 117 16.56 8.05 0.46
CA SER A 117 15.32 8.70 0.01
C SER A 117 14.14 8.16 0.82
N PRO A 118 12.92 8.71 0.68
CA PRO A 118 11.75 8.15 1.37
C PRO A 118 11.51 6.66 1.08
N PHE A 119 11.95 6.15 -0.09
CA PHE A 119 11.94 4.71 -0.40
C PHE A 119 12.78 3.87 0.58
N SER A 120 13.81 4.45 1.19
CA SER A 120 14.62 3.76 2.20
C SER A 120 13.79 3.37 3.43
N ALA A 121 12.73 4.11 3.76
CA ALA A 121 11.83 3.75 4.86
C ALA A 121 11.17 2.38 4.62
N LEU A 122 10.63 2.15 3.41
CA LEU A 122 10.00 0.87 3.04
C LEU A 122 11.02 -0.25 2.86
N ARG A 123 12.18 0.06 2.25
CA ARG A 123 13.27 -0.92 2.06
C ARG A 123 13.78 -1.45 3.39
N ASP A 124 14.11 -0.56 4.31
CA ASP A 124 14.65 -0.91 5.62
C ASP A 124 13.58 -1.62 6.47
N LEU A 125 12.32 -1.16 6.41
CA LEU A 125 11.19 -1.86 7.05
C LEU A 125 11.10 -3.30 6.56
N ASN A 126 11.15 -3.54 5.25
CA ASN A 126 11.10 -4.88 4.68
C ASN A 126 12.24 -5.78 5.20
N VAL A 127 13.46 -5.24 5.25
CA VAL A 127 14.63 -5.96 5.80
C VAL A 127 14.43 -6.26 7.29
N LEU A 128 13.94 -5.29 8.07
CA LEU A 128 13.72 -5.44 9.50
C LEU A 128 12.66 -6.50 9.83
N LEU A 129 11.61 -6.61 9.02
CA LEU A 129 10.53 -7.57 9.18
C LEU A 129 10.86 -8.97 8.66
N SER A 130 11.80 -9.08 7.70
CA SER A 130 12.20 -10.36 7.12
C SER A 130 12.70 -11.33 8.19
N GLN A 131 12.33 -12.60 8.12
CA GLN A 131 12.86 -13.67 8.99
C GLN A 131 13.05 -14.93 8.16
N ASP A 132 14.30 -15.37 8.04
CA ASP A 132 14.74 -16.53 7.26
C ASP A 132 14.37 -16.50 5.76
N GLY A 133 15.04 -17.31 4.94
CA GLY A 133 14.98 -17.21 3.47
C GLY A 133 13.71 -17.70 2.78
N HIS A 134 12.68 -18.14 3.53
CA HIS A 134 11.51 -18.84 2.99
C HIS A 134 10.16 -18.31 3.46
N ASP A 135 10.11 -17.18 4.17
CA ASP A 135 8.86 -16.59 4.64
C ASP A 135 8.27 -15.58 3.63
N ASN A 136 7.23 -16.02 2.93
CA ASN A 136 6.53 -15.22 1.90
C ASN A 136 5.22 -14.59 2.40
N HIS A 137 4.89 -14.66 3.69
CA HIS A 137 3.58 -14.22 4.21
C HIS A 137 3.65 -12.91 5.01
N ARG A 138 4.73 -12.14 4.82
CA ARG A 138 4.93 -10.81 5.39
C ARG A 138 4.59 -9.75 4.36
N TYR A 139 3.41 -9.17 4.50
CA TYR A 139 2.90 -8.22 3.50
C TYR A 139 3.12 -6.77 3.94
N ILE A 140 3.79 -6.01 3.08
CA ILE A 140 3.74 -4.56 3.05
C ILE A 140 3.05 -4.19 1.74
N ALA A 141 1.84 -3.63 1.82
CA ALA A 141 1.01 -3.37 0.64
C ALA A 141 0.48 -1.94 0.64
N GLY A 142 0.35 -1.35 -0.54
CA GLY A 142 0.07 0.07 -0.66
C GLY A 142 0.17 0.58 -2.09
N THR A 143 0.24 1.89 -2.21
CA THR A 143 0.29 2.59 -3.49
C THR A 143 1.36 3.67 -3.47
N PHE A 144 2.11 3.77 -4.56
CA PHE A 144 2.88 4.97 -4.91
C PHE A 144 2.00 5.88 -5.77
N ALA A 145 1.91 7.15 -5.39
CA ALA A 145 1.28 8.16 -6.25
C ALA A 145 2.24 8.61 -7.34
N TYR A 146 1.70 9.25 -8.37
CA TYR A 146 2.49 9.82 -9.46
C TYR A 146 3.51 10.84 -8.93
N ASP A 147 3.10 11.68 -7.99
CA ASP A 147 3.89 12.78 -7.43
C ASP A 147 5.12 12.32 -6.64
N MET A 148 5.20 11.02 -6.29
CA MET A 148 6.40 10.42 -5.71
C MET A 148 7.65 10.68 -6.57
N ILE A 149 7.51 10.87 -7.89
CA ILE A 149 8.62 11.22 -8.78
C ILE A 149 9.29 12.56 -8.40
N ALA A 150 8.57 13.49 -7.78
CA ALA A 150 9.09 14.77 -7.29
C ALA A 150 10.11 14.59 -6.13
N SER A 151 10.09 13.44 -5.44
CA SER A 151 11.05 13.14 -4.38
C SER A 151 12.46 12.84 -4.93
N ILE A 152 12.57 12.51 -6.22
CA ILE A 152 13.83 12.14 -6.88
C ILE A 152 14.20 13.05 -8.05
N GLU A 153 13.24 13.68 -8.72
CA GLU A 153 13.46 14.60 -9.84
C GLU A 153 12.91 16.00 -9.55
N SER A 154 13.57 17.02 -10.10
CA SER A 154 13.11 18.40 -9.95
C SER A 154 11.97 18.68 -10.92
N LEU A 155 10.76 18.82 -10.37
CA LEU A 155 9.56 19.16 -11.13
C LEU A 155 9.11 20.58 -10.80
N PRO A 156 8.45 21.28 -11.75
CA PRO A 156 7.77 22.52 -11.46
C PRO A 156 6.75 22.32 -10.34
N GLN A 157 6.63 23.31 -9.45
CA GLN A 157 5.57 23.32 -8.46
C GLN A 157 4.22 23.48 -9.16
N VAL A 158 3.31 22.55 -8.90
CA VAL A 158 1.93 22.58 -9.37
C VAL A 158 1.01 22.84 -8.19
N VAL A 159 -0.16 23.42 -8.44
CA VAL A 159 -1.17 23.59 -7.40
C VAL A 159 -1.69 22.21 -7.01
N ASP A 160 -1.82 21.96 -5.71
CA ASP A 160 -2.40 20.73 -5.20
C ASP A 160 -3.75 20.46 -5.87
N GLY A 161 -3.92 19.23 -6.35
CA GLY A 161 -5.19 18.78 -6.91
C GLY A 161 -6.29 18.67 -5.85
N VAL A 162 -7.47 18.25 -6.29
CA VAL A 162 -8.62 18.02 -5.39
C VAL A 162 -8.40 16.82 -4.45
N ASN A 163 -7.49 15.90 -4.80
CA ASN A 163 -7.26 14.69 -4.03
C ASN A 163 -6.34 14.94 -2.81
N GLN A 164 -6.50 14.13 -1.77
CA GLN A 164 -5.67 14.17 -0.55
C GLN A 164 -4.61 13.05 -0.55
N CYS A 165 -4.32 12.48 -1.72
CA CYS A 165 -3.43 11.33 -1.86
C CYS A 165 -2.00 11.72 -1.43
N PRO A 166 -1.35 10.96 -0.56
CA PRO A 166 0.06 11.14 -0.26
C PRO A 166 0.95 10.60 -1.40
N ASP A 167 2.23 10.98 -1.41
CA ASP A 167 3.21 10.48 -2.39
C ASP A 167 3.36 8.97 -2.32
N PHE A 168 3.24 8.40 -1.12
CA PHE A 168 2.86 7.00 -0.97
C PHE A 168 2.04 6.76 0.30
N VAL A 169 1.26 5.68 0.27
CA VAL A 169 0.66 5.09 1.46
C VAL A 169 0.81 3.58 1.41
N PHE A 170 1.40 3.00 2.47
CA PHE A 170 1.59 1.57 2.63
C PHE A 170 1.14 1.10 4.00
N TYR A 171 0.89 -0.19 4.11
CA TYR A 171 0.41 -0.83 5.31
C TYR A 171 1.22 -2.09 5.60
N VAL A 172 1.66 -2.26 6.84
CA VAL A 172 2.11 -3.57 7.34
C VAL A 172 0.87 -4.36 7.70
N ILE A 173 0.63 -5.44 6.98
CA ILE A 173 -0.58 -6.23 7.15
C ILE A 173 -0.44 -7.15 8.35
N GLU A 174 -1.48 -7.14 9.18
CA GLU A 174 -1.61 -8.00 10.32
C GLU A 174 -2.33 -9.29 9.94
N ASP A 175 -3.52 -9.19 9.35
CA ASP A 175 -4.34 -10.33 8.97
C ASP A 175 -4.55 -10.31 7.45
N ALA A 176 -4.24 -11.42 6.79
CA ALA A 176 -4.40 -11.62 5.37
C ALA A 176 -5.08 -12.96 5.08
N LEU A 177 -6.01 -12.97 4.13
CA LEU A 177 -6.63 -14.17 3.60
C LEU A 177 -6.24 -14.32 2.12
N MET A 178 -5.60 -15.44 1.79
CA MET A 178 -5.21 -15.78 0.44
C MET A 178 -6.17 -16.82 -0.12
N LEU A 179 -6.74 -16.56 -1.29
CA LEU A 179 -7.58 -17.47 -2.04
C LEU A 179 -6.84 -17.90 -3.30
N ASP A 180 -6.62 -19.19 -3.46
CA ASP A 180 -6.10 -19.80 -4.69
C ASP A 180 -7.29 -20.35 -5.47
N HIS A 181 -7.70 -19.65 -6.52
CA HIS A 181 -8.86 -20.01 -7.32
C HIS A 181 -8.60 -21.24 -8.21
N GLN A 182 -7.34 -21.50 -8.55
CA GLN A 182 -6.93 -22.64 -9.37
C GLN A 182 -7.02 -23.95 -8.58
N ASN A 183 -6.54 -23.94 -7.33
CA ASN A 183 -6.58 -25.10 -6.45
C ASN A 183 -7.81 -25.14 -5.53
N GLN A 184 -8.62 -24.07 -5.52
CA GLN A 184 -9.78 -23.89 -4.65
C GLN A 184 -9.44 -24.03 -3.17
N THR A 185 -8.30 -23.44 -2.77
CA THR A 185 -7.83 -23.44 -1.39
C THR A 185 -7.81 -22.03 -0.82
N ALA A 186 -7.89 -21.94 0.51
CA ALA A 186 -7.79 -20.67 1.21
C ALA A 186 -6.91 -20.81 2.46
N THR A 187 -6.10 -19.79 2.71
CA THR A 187 -5.20 -19.74 3.86
C THR A 187 -5.36 -18.40 4.56
N LEU A 188 -5.69 -18.44 5.85
CA LEU A 188 -5.64 -17.28 6.74
C LEU A 188 -4.26 -17.18 7.38
N VAL A 189 -3.69 -15.98 7.35
CA VAL A 189 -2.38 -15.65 7.93
C VAL A 189 -2.55 -14.46 8.87
N SER A 190 -2.05 -14.59 10.09
CA SER A 190 -1.94 -13.50 11.06
C SER A 190 -0.50 -13.29 11.49
N GLN A 191 -0.01 -12.06 11.44
CA GLN A 191 1.34 -11.66 11.84
C GLN A 191 1.31 -11.04 13.23
N GLN A 192 2.11 -11.60 14.13
CA GLN A 192 2.24 -11.16 15.52
C GLN A 192 3.65 -10.62 15.78
N PHE A 193 3.78 -9.32 16.06
CA PHE A 193 5.04 -8.63 16.35
C PHE A 193 5.35 -8.52 17.85
N SER A 194 4.45 -8.93 18.72
CA SER A 194 4.64 -8.94 20.17
C SER A 194 3.81 -10.04 20.85
N GLU A 195 4.38 -10.67 21.89
CA GLU A 195 3.70 -11.71 22.67
C GLU A 195 2.50 -11.18 23.47
N ASN A 196 2.48 -9.88 23.78
CA ASN A 196 1.42 -9.24 24.57
C ASN A 196 0.29 -8.67 23.69
N THR A 197 -0.21 -9.45 22.74
CA THR A 197 -1.26 -8.99 21.80
C THR A 197 -2.32 -10.06 21.62
N ASP A 198 -3.54 -9.64 21.28
CA ASP A 198 -4.68 -10.55 21.08
C ASP A 198 -4.72 -11.13 19.64
N VAL A 199 -3.59 -11.19 18.94
CA VAL A 199 -3.52 -11.64 17.53
C VAL A 199 -4.03 -13.07 17.39
N ALA A 200 -3.59 -14.00 18.24
CA ALA A 200 -4.04 -15.40 18.19
C ALA A 200 -5.54 -15.54 18.46
N ILE A 201 -6.10 -14.79 19.40
CA ILE A 201 -7.54 -14.83 19.72
C ILE A 201 -8.35 -14.34 18.51
N ARG A 202 -7.92 -13.23 17.89
CA ARG A 202 -8.60 -12.69 16.71
C ARG A 202 -8.43 -13.58 15.48
N HIS A 203 -7.31 -14.28 15.33
CA HIS A 203 -7.12 -15.26 14.27
C HIS A 203 -8.21 -16.34 14.31
N GLU A 204 -8.49 -16.90 15.50
CA GLU A 204 -9.56 -17.88 15.68
C GLU A 204 -10.95 -17.30 15.39
N GLN A 205 -11.22 -16.05 15.81
CA GLN A 205 -12.49 -15.37 15.51
C GLN A 205 -12.68 -15.13 14.01
N LEU A 206 -11.62 -14.72 13.31
CA LEU A 206 -11.63 -14.55 11.87
C LEU A 206 -11.85 -15.88 11.15
N LEU A 207 -11.19 -16.94 11.61
CA LEU A 207 -11.37 -18.29 11.09
C LEU A 207 -12.84 -18.74 11.23
N GLU A 208 -13.45 -18.56 12.41
CA GLU A 208 -14.86 -18.88 12.62
C GLU A 208 -15.80 -18.09 11.68
N HIS A 209 -15.53 -16.79 11.48
CA HIS A 209 -16.28 -15.97 10.53
C HIS A 209 -16.15 -16.51 9.10
N ILE A 210 -14.93 -16.85 8.66
CA ILE A 210 -14.68 -17.39 7.32
C ILE A 210 -15.39 -18.73 7.13
N GLU A 211 -15.32 -19.65 8.09
CA GLU A 211 -15.96 -20.96 8.02
C GLU A 211 -17.50 -20.86 7.93
N THR A 212 -18.08 -19.95 8.72
CA THR A 212 -19.52 -19.73 8.79
C THR A 212 -20.05 -18.77 7.71
N PHE A 213 -19.17 -18.18 6.90
CA PHE A 213 -19.54 -17.24 5.85
C PHE A 213 -20.52 -17.86 4.85
N ILE A 214 -21.61 -17.12 4.60
CA ILE A 214 -22.60 -17.39 3.57
C ILE A 214 -22.63 -16.16 2.64
N PRO A 215 -22.29 -16.32 1.35
CA PRO A 215 -22.25 -15.22 0.40
C PRO A 215 -23.58 -14.48 0.30
N GLN A 216 -23.52 -13.15 0.35
CA GLN A 216 -24.65 -12.26 0.11
C GLN A 216 -24.27 -11.23 -0.95
N ALA A 217 -25.06 -11.17 -2.03
CA ALA A 217 -24.79 -10.27 -3.14
C ALA A 217 -24.80 -8.80 -2.68
N ILE A 218 -23.72 -8.07 -2.97
CA ILE A 218 -23.63 -6.63 -2.71
C ILE A 218 -24.48 -5.90 -3.75
N LYS A 219 -25.49 -5.17 -3.29
CA LYS A 219 -26.36 -4.36 -4.16
C LYS A 219 -25.96 -2.89 -4.08
N GLY A 220 -25.41 -2.39 -5.19
CA GLY A 220 -25.14 -0.96 -5.36
C GLY A 220 -26.42 -0.13 -5.44
N SER A 221 -26.31 1.16 -5.12
CA SER A 221 -27.38 2.14 -5.35
C SER A 221 -27.38 2.62 -6.80
N ALA A 222 -28.55 3.03 -7.31
CA ALA A 222 -28.64 3.61 -8.65
C ALA A 222 -27.81 4.90 -8.74
N ILE A 223 -26.94 4.99 -9.74
CA ILE A 223 -26.14 6.19 -10.01
C ILE A 223 -27.05 7.20 -10.72
N THR A 224 -27.29 8.34 -10.07
CA THR A 224 -28.13 9.44 -10.61
C THR A 224 -27.33 10.70 -10.91
N THR A 225 -26.07 10.75 -10.50
CA THR A 225 -25.17 11.89 -10.72
C THR A 225 -24.79 11.97 -12.20
N PRO A 226 -24.97 13.14 -12.85
CA PRO A 226 -24.50 13.32 -14.23
C PRO A 226 -22.98 13.31 -14.29
N VAL A 227 -22.44 12.84 -15.43
CA VAL A 227 -21.00 12.87 -15.71
C VAL A 227 -20.56 14.34 -15.87
N SER A 228 -19.45 14.69 -15.24
CA SER A 228 -18.81 16.01 -15.37
C SER A 228 -17.35 15.85 -15.79
N VAL A 229 -16.85 16.79 -16.57
CA VAL A 229 -15.44 16.87 -16.98
C VAL A 229 -14.79 18.11 -16.37
N ASN A 230 -13.48 18.04 -16.10
CA ASN A 230 -12.68 19.19 -15.63
C ASN A 230 -12.17 20.07 -16.78
N ILE A 231 -12.12 19.53 -17.99
CA ILE A 231 -11.68 20.20 -19.22
C ILE A 231 -12.61 19.75 -20.37
N ASP A 232 -12.96 20.67 -21.26
CA ASP A 232 -13.74 20.34 -22.46
C ASP A 232 -12.84 19.90 -23.62
N ASP A 233 -13.46 19.32 -24.64
CA ASP A 233 -12.75 18.77 -25.81
C ASP A 233 -11.91 19.83 -26.53
N GLU A 234 -12.44 21.06 -26.69
CA GLU A 234 -11.74 22.15 -27.39
C GLU A 234 -10.47 22.55 -26.64
N THR A 235 -10.56 22.72 -25.32
CA THR A 235 -9.41 23.07 -24.47
C THR A 235 -8.39 21.93 -24.42
N PHE A 236 -8.83 20.67 -24.39
CA PHE A 236 -7.92 19.52 -24.42
C PHE A 236 -7.22 19.38 -25.78
N ILE A 237 -7.92 19.65 -26.89
CA ILE A 237 -7.33 19.70 -28.23
C ILE A 237 -6.24 20.76 -28.31
N ASP A 238 -6.47 21.95 -27.75
CA ASP A 238 -5.47 23.01 -27.72
C ASP A 238 -4.24 22.62 -26.90
N THR A 239 -4.43 21.90 -25.79
CA THR A 239 -3.35 21.31 -25.00
C THR A 239 -2.53 20.32 -25.84
N VAL A 240 -3.19 19.40 -26.54
CA VAL A 240 -2.54 18.42 -27.43
C VAL A 240 -1.78 19.12 -28.56
N ASN A 241 -2.36 20.16 -29.17
CA ASN A 241 -1.70 20.92 -30.23
C ASN A 241 -0.45 21.66 -29.71
N THR A 242 -0.51 22.21 -28.50
CA THR A 242 0.66 22.83 -27.84
C THR A 242 1.76 21.81 -27.61
N LEU A 243 1.42 20.61 -27.11
CA LEU A 243 2.39 19.53 -26.87
C LEU A 243 3.00 18.99 -28.17
N LYS A 244 2.23 18.93 -29.28
CA LYS A 244 2.77 18.58 -30.60
C LYS A 244 3.86 19.55 -31.07
N GLN A 245 3.75 20.84 -30.75
CA GLN A 245 4.82 21.81 -31.07
C GLN A 245 6.10 21.53 -30.28
N GLN A 246 6.00 21.02 -29.04
CA GLN A 246 7.16 20.57 -28.26
C GLN A 246 7.84 19.35 -28.90
N ILE A 247 7.05 18.45 -29.50
CA ILE A 247 7.57 17.31 -30.26
C ILE A 247 8.32 17.79 -31.52
N ILE A 248 7.72 18.69 -32.30
CA ILE A 248 8.34 19.27 -33.51
C ILE A 248 9.65 20.00 -33.17
N SER A 249 9.68 20.68 -32.01
CA SER A 249 10.86 21.40 -31.54
C SER A 249 11.98 20.48 -31.01
N GLY A 250 11.73 19.17 -30.90
CA GLY A 250 12.69 18.19 -30.41
C GLY A 250 12.86 18.15 -28.88
N ASN A 251 11.92 18.73 -28.13
CA ASN A 251 11.98 18.73 -26.65
C ASN A 251 11.52 17.39 -26.05
N ILE A 252 10.58 16.72 -26.71
CA ILE A 252 10.00 15.43 -26.29
C ILE A 252 9.67 14.57 -27.52
N PHE A 253 9.62 13.24 -27.37
CA PHE A 253 9.19 12.34 -28.46
C PHE A 253 7.70 11.99 -28.37
N GLN A 254 7.19 11.87 -27.15
CA GLN A 254 5.81 11.56 -26.82
C GLN A 254 5.50 12.11 -25.42
N VAL A 255 4.24 12.46 -25.18
CA VAL A 255 3.71 12.85 -23.88
C VAL A 255 2.25 12.37 -23.76
N VAL A 256 1.81 12.08 -22.55
CA VAL A 256 0.46 11.56 -22.26
C VAL A 256 -0.26 12.57 -21.36
N PRO A 257 -0.97 13.56 -21.93
CA PRO A 257 -1.82 14.45 -21.15
C PRO A 257 -3.09 13.72 -20.68
N SER A 258 -3.60 14.09 -19.51
CA SER A 258 -4.82 13.56 -18.89
C SER A 258 -5.67 14.67 -18.29
#